data_AF-A0A4Q3SB70-F1
#
_entry.id   AF-A0A4Q3SB70-F1
#
_cell.length_a   1.000
_cell.length_b   1.000
_cell.length_c   1.000
_cell.angle_alpha   90.00
_cell.angle_beta   90.00
_cell.angle_gamma   90.00
#
_symmetry.space_group_name_H-M   'P 1'
#
loop_
_entity.id
_entity.type
_entity.pdbx_description
1 polymer ?
#
loop_
_entity_poly.entity_id
_entity_poly.type
_entity_poly.pdbx_seq_one_letter_code
_entity_poly.pdbx_strand_id
1 'polypeptide(L)'
;MLRNNIIFAWRNISKARTSAIINIGGLSVAITVTLLIALWIWNEISFDKNHRNYQHVAQVMQHFQRSDGGMETSSANPAIMGEEIRKLYANDFKQVVQASSIDNHALNTNGQNFLKKGAYM
;
A
#
# COMPACT_ATOMS: atom_id res chain seq x y z
N MET A 1 -23.40 17.85 -39.07
CA MET A 1 -24.42 16.80 -38.79
C MET A 1 -24.53 16.45 -37.31
N LEU A 2 -23.42 16.25 -36.57
CA LEU A 2 -23.43 15.94 -35.12
C LEU A 2 -24.20 16.97 -34.26
N ARG A 3 -24.07 18.27 -34.58
CA ARG A 3 -24.80 19.36 -33.90
C ARG A 3 -26.33 19.18 -33.93
N ASN A 4 -26.89 18.77 -35.07
CA ASN A 4 -28.34 18.58 -35.19
C ASN A 4 -28.84 17.39 -34.37
N ASN A 5 -28.08 16.30 -34.34
CA ASN A 5 -28.44 15.12 -33.55
C ASN A 5 -28.40 15.40 -32.04
N ILE A 6 -27.41 16.16 -31.57
CA ILE A 6 -27.31 16.59 -30.16
C ILE A 6 -28.49 17.49 -29.78
N ILE A 7 -28.85 18.45 -30.64
CA ILE A 7 -30.00 19.35 -30.40
C ILE A 7 -31.31 18.55 -30.35
N PHE A 8 -31.49 17.57 -31.24
CA PHE A 8 -32.69 16.74 -31.28
C PHE A 8 -32.81 15.86 -30.02
N ALA A 9 -31.71 15.21 -29.62
CA ALA A 9 -31.66 14.40 -28.39
C ALA A 9 -31.96 15.23 -27.14
N TRP A 10 -31.39 16.44 -27.02
CA TRP A 10 -31.62 17.33 -25.89
C TRP A 10 -33.08 17.78 -25.78
N ARG A 11 -33.71 18.14 -26.91
CA ARG A 11 -35.14 18.49 -26.95
C ARG A 11 -36.02 17.30 -26.54
N ASN A 12 -35.67 16.09 -26.96
CA ASN A 12 -36.39 14.87 -26.59
C ASN A 12 -36.31 14.58 -25.09
N ILE A 13 -35.11 14.67 -24.51
CA ILE A 13 -34.87 14.50 -23.06
C ILE A 13 -35.64 15.55 -22.26
N SER A 14 -35.68 16.81 -22.72
CA SER A 14 -36.38 17.90 -22.03
C SER A 14 -37.91 17.77 -22.03
N LYS A 15 -38.49 17.01 -22.98
CA LYS A 15 -39.92 16.68 -23.04
C LYS A 15 -40.28 15.51 -22.13
N ALA A 16 -39.41 14.52 -22.01
CA ALA A 16 -39.63 13.31 -21.20
C ALA A 16 -38.83 13.34 -19.89
N ARG A 17 -38.96 14.41 -19.10
CA ARG A 17 -38.08 14.69 -17.94
C ARG A 17 -38.06 13.59 -16.89
N THR A 18 -39.24 13.09 -16.48
CA THR A 18 -39.34 12.08 -15.42
C THR A 18 -38.66 10.78 -15.81
N SER A 19 -38.97 10.25 -17.01
CA SER A 19 -38.36 9.00 -17.50
C SER A 19 -36.88 9.16 -17.79
N ALA A 20 -36.44 10.32 -18.28
CA ALA A 20 -35.03 10.62 -18.49
C ALA A 20 -34.25 10.65 -17.17
N ILE A 21 -34.81 11.26 -16.11
CA ILE A 21 -34.19 11.30 -14.78
C ILE A 21 -34.03 9.88 -14.22
N ILE A 22 -35.06 9.03 -14.32
CA ILE A 22 -34.99 7.66 -13.79
C ILE A 22 -33.95 6.84 -14.56
N ASN A 23 -33.98 6.87 -15.90
CA ASN A 23 -33.08 6.08 -16.74
C ASN A 23 -31.62 6.55 -16.64
N ILE A 24 -31.38 7.87 -16.72
CA ILE A 24 -30.01 8.42 -16.67
C ILE A 24 -29.49 8.40 -15.24
N GLY A 25 -30.34 8.72 -14.26
CA GLY A 25 -29.97 8.72 -12.84
C GLY A 25 -29.62 7.32 -12.35
N GLY A 26 -30.48 6.33 -12.60
CA GLY A 26 -30.22 4.95 -12.23
C GLY A 26 -28.93 4.40 -12.86
N LEU A 27 -28.73 4.64 -14.16
CA LEU A 27 -27.52 4.22 -14.86
C LEU A 27 -26.27 4.92 -14.30
N SER A 28 -26.35 6.24 -14.05
CA SER A 28 -25.22 7.01 -13.51
C SER A 28 -24.83 6.55 -12.12
N VAL A 29 -25.80 6.26 -11.24
CA VAL A 29 -25.54 5.74 -9.90
C VAL A 29 -24.87 4.37 -9.98
N ALA A 30 -25.37 3.45 -10.82
CA ALA A 30 -24.77 2.14 -10.99
C ALA A 30 -23.31 2.23 -11.44
N ILE A 31 -23.03 3.03 -12.49
CA ILE A 31 -21.67 3.25 -12.99
C ILE A 31 -20.78 3.86 -11.90
N THR A 32 -21.29 4.84 -11.16
CA THR A 32 -20.53 5.50 -10.08
C THR A 32 -20.13 4.52 -8.99
N VAL A 33 -21.08 3.70 -8.52
CA VAL A 33 -20.81 2.68 -7.49
C VAL A 33 -19.81 1.64 -8.00
N THR A 34 -19.96 1.17 -9.24
CA THR A 34 -19.00 0.23 -9.85
C THR A 34 -17.59 0.82 -9.94
N LEU A 35 -17.46 2.09 -10.34
CA LEU A 35 -16.17 2.77 -10.42
C LEU A 35 -15.53 2.94 -9.04
N LEU A 36 -16.30 3.29 -8.01
CA LEU A 36 -15.80 3.40 -6.64
C LEU A 36 -15.27 2.06 -6.12
N ILE A 37 -16.00 0.96 -6.36
CA ILE A 37 -15.55 -0.38 -5.98
C ILE A 37 -14.28 -0.75 -6.76
N ALA A 38 -14.24 -0.51 -8.06
CA ALA A 38 -13.08 -0.79 -8.89
C ALA A 38 -11.83 0.00 -8.44
N LEU A 39 -12.01 1.29 -8.09
CA LEU A 39 -10.94 2.12 -7.54
C LEU A 39 -10.46 1.62 -6.18
N TRP A 40 -11.37 1.18 -5.31
CA TRP A 40 -11.01 0.60 -4.02
C TRP A 40 -10.20 -0.69 -4.19
N ILE A 41 -10.65 -1.60 -5.05
CA ILE A 41 -9.92 -2.84 -5.39
C ILE A 41 -8.55 -2.51 -5.99
N TRP A 42 -8.50 -1.55 -6.92
CA TRP A 42 -7.25 -1.13 -7.54
C TRP A 42 -6.28 -0.58 -6.50
N ASN A 43 -6.76 0.27 -5.59
CA ASN A 43 -5.97 0.78 -4.48
C ASN A 43 -5.38 -0.35 -3.63
N GLU A 44 -6.21 -1.31 -3.22
CA GLU A 44 -5.80 -2.45 -2.40
C GLU A 44 -4.73 -3.31 -3.10
N ILE A 45 -4.93 -3.66 -4.37
CA ILE A 45 -3.98 -4.49 -5.12
C ILE A 45 -2.69 -3.73 -5.45
N SER A 46 -2.76 -2.41 -5.60
CA SER A 46 -1.60 -1.55 -5.88
C SER A 46 -0.77 -1.21 -4.64
N PHE A 47 -1.28 -1.51 -3.44
CA PHE A 47 -0.61 -1.20 -2.18
C PHE A 47 0.79 -1.82 -2.13
N ASP A 48 1.78 -1.02 -1.69
CA ASP A 48 3.21 -1.33 -1.58
C ASP A 48 3.97 -1.73 -2.86
N LYS A 49 3.32 -1.75 -4.04
CA LYS A 49 3.94 -2.11 -5.33
C LYS A 49 4.68 -0.97 -6.04
N ASN A 50 4.78 0.20 -5.42
CA ASN A 50 5.36 1.40 -6.02
C ASN A 50 6.91 1.43 -6.01
N HIS A 51 7.56 0.44 -5.40
CA HIS A 51 9.02 0.36 -5.31
C HIS A 51 9.64 -0.21 -6.59
N ARG A 52 10.76 0.38 -7.04
CA ARG A 52 11.56 -0.18 -8.14
C ARG A 52 12.01 -1.59 -7.77
N ASN A 53 11.75 -2.55 -8.65
CA ASN A 53 12.05 -3.98 -8.44
C ASN A 53 11.23 -4.66 -7.33
N TYR A 54 9.98 -4.24 -7.06
CA TYR A 54 9.10 -4.86 -6.06
C TYR A 54 9.11 -6.40 -6.05
N GLN A 55 9.12 -7.04 -7.22
CA GLN A 55 9.15 -8.51 -7.34
C GLN A 55 10.43 -9.18 -6.79
N HIS A 56 11.50 -8.41 -6.56
CA HIS A 56 12.79 -8.88 -6.05
C HIS A 56 13.10 -8.32 -4.65
N VAL A 57 12.14 -7.68 -4.00
CA VAL A 57 12.28 -7.19 -2.63
C VAL A 57 11.52 -8.12 -1.70
N ALA A 58 12.21 -8.65 -0.69
CA ALA A 58 11.61 -9.51 0.32
C ALA A 58 11.89 -8.95 1.72
N GLN A 59 10.94 -9.18 2.64
CA GLN A 59 11.11 -8.87 4.06
C GLN A 59 11.23 -10.17 4.84
N VAL A 60 12.26 -10.25 5.69
CA VAL A 60 12.44 -11.37 6.61
C VAL A 60 11.48 -11.19 7.78
N MET A 61 10.61 -12.17 8.00
CA MET A 61 9.67 -12.21 9.12
C MET A 61 9.90 -13.46 9.95
N GLN A 62 9.72 -13.34 11.26
CA GLN A 62 9.75 -14.47 12.18
C GLN A 62 8.35 -14.84 12.63
N HIS A 63 8.13 -16.15 12.82
CA HIS A 63 6.92 -16.67 13.43
C HIS A 63 7.27 -17.25 14.80
N PHE A 64 6.56 -16.83 15.83
CA PHE A 64 6.70 -17.41 17.17
C PHE A 64 5.35 -17.81 17.72
N GLN A 65 5.36 -18.91 18.46
CA GLN A 65 4.17 -19.41 19.14
C GLN A 65 4.00 -18.64 20.44
N ARG A 66 2.85 -18.03 20.63
CA ARG A 66 2.44 -17.44 21.90
C ARG A 66 2.16 -18.55 22.92
N SER A 67 2.25 -18.18 24.20
CA SER A 67 1.93 -19.07 25.32
C SER A 67 0.50 -19.61 25.31
N ASP A 68 -0.43 -18.94 24.61
CA ASP A 68 -1.82 -19.37 24.44
C ASP A 68 -2.04 -20.35 23.27
N GLY A 69 -0.96 -20.74 22.58
CA GLY A 69 -1.00 -21.61 21.40
C GLY A 69 -1.24 -20.87 20.08
N GLY A 70 -1.47 -19.55 20.12
CA GLY A 70 -1.57 -18.70 18.93
C GLY A 70 -0.23 -18.54 18.22
N MET A 71 -0.26 -18.27 16.92
CA MET A 71 0.93 -17.92 16.13
C MET A 71 0.99 -16.41 15.93
N GLU A 72 2.13 -15.82 16.23
CA GLU A 72 2.41 -14.42 15.91
C GLU A 72 3.50 -14.31 14.85
N THR A 73 3.35 -13.30 14.00
CA THR A 73 4.32 -12.98 12.95
C THR A 73 4.86 -11.59 13.24
N SER A 74 6.19 -11.44 13.28
CA SER A 74 6.85 -10.17 13.53
C SER A 74 7.94 -9.90 12.50
N SER A 75 8.09 -8.63 12.14
CA SER A 75 9.20 -8.13 11.32
C SER A 75 10.45 -7.81 12.14
N ALA A 76 10.37 -7.82 13.47
CA ALA A 76 11.55 -7.64 14.32
C ALA A 76 12.44 -8.88 14.17
N ASN A 77 13.73 -8.70 13.92
CA ASN A 77 14.69 -9.80 13.79
C ASN A 77 15.94 -9.50 14.63
N PRO A 78 16.71 -10.52 15.07
CA PRO A 78 17.97 -10.32 15.78
C PRO A 78 18.94 -9.45 14.96
N ALA A 79 19.73 -8.60 15.63
CA ALA A 79 20.64 -7.65 14.97
C ALA A 79 21.65 -8.31 14.01
N ILE A 80 22.01 -9.56 14.27
CA ILE A 80 22.96 -10.33 13.45
C ILE A 80 22.35 -10.91 12.17
N MET A 81 21.01 -10.93 12.04
CA MET A 81 20.32 -11.65 10.97
C MET A 81 20.74 -11.17 9.57
N GLY A 82 20.84 -9.85 9.38
CA GLY A 82 21.22 -9.26 8.10
C GLY A 82 22.67 -9.55 7.71
N GLU A 83 23.58 -9.72 8.68
CA GLU A 83 24.96 -10.13 8.41
C GLU A 83 25.05 -11.61 8.04
N GLU A 84 24.35 -12.48 8.76
CA GLU A 84 24.30 -13.91 8.47
C GLU A 84 23.67 -14.21 7.10
N ILE A 85 22.59 -13.49 6.72
CA ILE A 85 22.00 -13.65 5.39
C ILE A 85 22.99 -13.25 4.30
N ARG A 86 23.72 -12.14 4.48
CA ARG A 86 24.76 -11.72 3.52
C ARG A 86 25.86 -12.76 3.38
N LYS A 87 26.21 -13.46 4.45
CA LYS A 87 27.29 -14.45 4.47
C LYS A 87 26.86 -15.78 3.86
N LEU A 88 25.71 -16.31 4.27
CA LEU A 88 25.24 -17.66 3.92
C LEU A 88 24.47 -17.70 2.59
N TYR A 89 23.78 -16.60 2.24
CA TYR A 89 22.91 -16.51 1.06
C TYR A 89 23.36 -15.40 0.09
N ALA A 90 24.68 -15.16 0.02
CA ALA A 90 25.28 -14.13 -0.84
C ALA A 90 24.92 -14.29 -2.33
N ASN A 91 24.67 -15.53 -2.77
CA ASN A 91 24.31 -15.83 -4.17
C ASN A 91 22.84 -15.52 -4.48
N ASP A 92 21.96 -15.51 -3.48
CA ASP A 92 20.53 -15.29 -3.63
C ASP A 92 20.14 -13.82 -3.44
N PHE A 93 20.86 -13.11 -2.55
CA PHE A 93 20.58 -11.72 -2.21
C PHE A 93 21.71 -10.78 -2.62
N LYS A 94 21.47 -9.95 -3.65
CA LYS A 94 22.40 -8.91 -4.08
C LYS A 94 22.63 -7.85 -3.00
N GLN A 95 21.58 -7.50 -2.26
CA GLN A 95 21.61 -6.49 -1.21
C GLN A 95 20.74 -6.95 -0.03
N VAL A 96 21.25 -6.71 1.18
CA VAL A 96 20.53 -6.97 2.43
C VAL A 96 20.68 -5.72 3.29
N VAL A 97 19.55 -5.20 3.76
CA VAL A 97 19.48 -4.05 4.64
C VAL A 97 18.69 -4.46 5.88
N GLN A 98 19.18 -4.09 7.05
CA GLN A 98 18.49 -4.26 8.31
C GLN A 98 18.49 -2.93 9.03
N ALA A 99 17.37 -2.58 9.64
CA ALA A 99 17.26 -1.36 10.43
C ALA A 99 16.52 -1.64 11.73
N SER A 100 16.84 -0.87 12.77
CA SER A 100 16.06 -0.86 14.00
C SER A 100 14.75 -0.09 13.81
N SER A 101 13.83 -0.26 14.76
CA SER A 101 12.71 0.67 14.92
C SER A 101 13.19 2.10 15.14
N ILE A 102 12.32 3.07 14.83
CA ILE A 102 12.58 4.47 15.09
C ILE A 102 12.28 4.76 16.57
N ASP A 103 13.33 4.81 17.39
CA ASP A 103 13.22 4.98 18.83
C ASP A 103 14.20 6.03 19.38
N ASN A 104 14.04 6.38 20.66
CA ASN A 104 14.99 7.23 21.36
C ASN A 104 16.26 6.43 21.69
N HIS A 105 17.38 6.86 21.15
CA HIS A 105 18.67 6.27 21.41
C HIS A 105 19.54 7.18 22.28
N ALA A 106 20.15 6.61 23.31
CA ALA A 106 21.15 7.29 24.11
C ALA A 106 22.46 7.37 23.33
N LEU A 107 22.92 8.60 23.08
CA LEU A 107 24.17 8.89 22.43
C LEU A 107 25.10 9.51 23.46
N ASN A 108 26.32 8.96 23.57
CA ASN A 108 27.40 9.55 24.33
C ASN A 108 28.45 10.10 23.36
N THR A 109 28.75 11.39 23.46
CA THR A 109 29.87 11.99 22.76
C THR A 109 30.58 12.96 23.71
N ASN A 110 31.90 12.80 23.83
CA ASN A 110 32.75 13.66 24.67
C ASN A 110 32.22 13.84 26.10
N GLY A 111 31.69 12.78 26.71
CA GLY A 111 31.17 12.79 28.08
C GLY A 111 29.76 13.39 28.25
N GLN A 112 29.14 13.89 27.18
CA GLN A 112 27.77 14.38 27.21
C GLN A 112 26.81 13.29 26.69
N ASN A 113 25.76 13.02 27.48
CA ASN A 113 24.68 12.10 27.14
C ASN A 113 23.48 12.89 26.61
N PHE A 114 22.96 12.51 25.45
CA PHE A 114 21.68 13.01 24.97
C PHE A 114 20.86 11.90 24.30
N LEU A 115 19.54 12.03 24.38
CA LEU A 115 18.61 11.15 23.68
C LEU A 115 18.27 11.76 22.32
N LYS A 116 18.41 10.95 21.27
CA LYS A 116 18.00 11.34 19.92
C LYS A 116 17.12 10.26 19.31
N LYS A 117 15.99 10.70 18.73
CA LYS A 117 15.10 9.81 18.00
C LYS A 117 15.69 9.46 16.64
N GLY A 118 15.80 8.18 16.32
CA GLY A 118 16.37 7.70 15.07
C GLY A 118 16.27 6.20 14.93
N ALA A 119 16.90 5.64 13.89
CA ALA A 119 17.07 4.21 13.70
C ALA A 119 18.53 3.91 13.38
N TYR A 120 19.00 2.73 13.78
CA TYR A 120 20.27 2.16 13.34
C TYR A 120 20.06 1.38 12.05
N MET A 121 20.99 1.50 11.10
CA MET A 121 21.01 0.78 9.82
C MET A 121 22.42 0.31 9.52
#